data_AF-A0A087UAU8-F1
#
_entry.id   AF-A0A087UAU8-F1
#
_cell.length_a   1.000
_cell.length_b   1.000
_cell.length_c   1.000
_cell.angle_alpha   90.00
_cell.angle_beta   90.00
_cell.angle_gamma   90.00
#
_symmetry.space_group_name_H-M   'P 1'
#
loop_
_entity.id
_entity.type
_entity.pdbx_description
1 polymer ?
#
loop_
_entity_poly.entity_id
_entity_poly.type
_entity_poly.pdbx_seq_one_letter_code
_entity_poly.pdbx_strand_id
1 'polypeptide(L)' 'MMLPLEKSCGFDSIHMNSLLLKMPRVVIDQKAKFESDELFRKLSRESEVRYTGHRDRPAEERKLKFKAACREGYV' A
#
# COMPACT_ATOMS: atom_id res chain seq x y z
N MET A 1 11.22 -9.88 0.99
CA MET A 1 10.86 -9.57 -0.41
C MET A 1 9.65 -8.67 -0.39
N MET A 2 9.82 -7.44 -0.88
CA MET A 2 8.82 -6.37 -0.93
C MET A 2 7.95 -6.58 -2.19
N LEU A 3 6.63 -6.39 -2.07
CA LEU A 3 5.67 -6.60 -3.17
C LEU A 3 5.81 -5.52 -4.26
N PRO A 4 5.46 -5.84 -5.52
CA PRO A 4 5.67 -4.98 -6.70
C PRO A 4 4.61 -3.88 -6.81
N LEU A 5 4.43 -3.09 -5.76
CA LEU A 5 3.55 -1.91 -5.81
C LEU A 5 4.22 -0.68 -6.44
N GLU A 6 5.48 -0.79 -6.88
CA GLU A 6 6.24 0.31 -7.49
C GLU A 6 6.03 0.41 -9.01
N LYS A 7 4.77 0.48 -9.46
CA LYS A 7 4.51 1.11 -10.76
C LYS A 7 4.52 2.61 -10.52
N SER A 8 5.69 3.21 -10.74
CA SER A 8 5.86 4.66 -10.81
C SER A 8 4.76 5.26 -11.70
N CYS A 9 3.83 5.99 -11.09
CA CYS A 9 2.91 6.81 -11.84
C CYS A 9 3.71 7.96 -12.45
N GLY A 10 3.63 8.09 -13.79
CA GLY A 10 4.31 9.14 -14.54
C GLY A 10 3.92 10.52 -14.02
N PHE A 11 4.87 11.20 -13.39
CA PHE A 11 4.81 12.63 -13.13
C PHE A 11 5.18 13.34 -14.43
N ASP A 12 4.18 13.53 -15.31
CA ASP A 12 4.36 14.38 -16.48
C ASP A 12 4.34 15.85 -16.05
N SER A 13 5.56 16.39 -15.95
CA SER A 13 6.00 17.76 -16.21
C SER A 13 5.23 18.93 -15.59
N ILE A 14 5.76 19.44 -14.46
CA ILE A 14 5.81 20.88 -14.20
C ILE A 14 7.25 21.24 -13.83
N HIS A 15 7.99 21.73 -14.82
CA HIS A 15 9.27 22.39 -14.62
C HIS A 15 9.02 23.78 -14.04
N MET A 16 9.30 24.01 -12.75
CA MET A 16 9.67 25.34 -12.25
C MET A 16 10.51 25.24 -10.95
N ASN A 17 11.77 25.62 -11.08
CA ASN A 17 12.66 26.22 -10.07
C ASN A 17 13.23 25.36 -8.93
N SER A 18 14.56 25.27 -9.00
CA SER A 18 15.53 24.50 -8.22
C SER A 18 15.74 24.94 -6.75
N LEU A 19 14.71 25.36 -6.00
CA LEU A 19 14.88 25.69 -4.58
C LEU A 19 13.67 25.20 -3.76
N LEU A 20 13.84 24.09 -3.01
CA LEU A 20 12.94 23.58 -1.95
C LEU A 20 11.64 22.84 -2.33
N LEU A 21 11.57 22.14 -3.46
CA LEU A 21 10.41 21.30 -3.78
C LEU A 21 10.42 20.00 -2.95
N LYS A 22 9.77 20.03 -1.77
CA LYS A 22 9.41 18.82 -1.02
C LYS A 22 8.58 17.93 -1.94
N MET A 23 9.10 16.72 -2.21
CA MET A 23 8.34 15.69 -2.89
C MET A 23 6.98 15.52 -2.18
N PRO A 24 5.85 15.72 -2.87
CA PRO A 24 4.55 15.62 -2.24
C PRO A 24 4.31 14.17 -1.83
N ARG A 25 3.89 13.96 -0.58
CA ARG A 25 3.62 12.60 -0.05
C ARG A 25 2.45 11.91 -0.75
N VAL A 26 1.58 12.69 -1.38
CA VAL A 26 0.34 12.24 -2.02
C VAL A 26 0.14 13.00 -3.32
N VAL A 27 -0.60 12.38 -4.23
CA VAL A 27 -1.06 13.05 -5.45
C VAL A 27 -2.02 14.20 -5.09
N ILE A 28 -2.13 15.20 -5.97
CA ILE A 28 -2.94 16.40 -5.72
C ILE A 28 -4.42 16.04 -5.60
N ASP A 29 -4.98 15.33 -6.59
CA ASP A 29 -6.35 14.84 -6.56
C ASP A 29 -6.38 13.35 -6.19
N GLN A 30 -6.40 13.11 -4.88
CA GLN A 30 -6.42 11.75 -4.32
C GLN A 30 -7.72 11.03 -4.65
N LYS A 31 -8.84 11.75 -4.73
CA LYS A 31 -10.15 11.16 -5.03
C LYS A 31 -10.19 10.67 -6.47
N ALA A 32 -9.82 11.50 -7.43
CA ALA A 32 -9.77 11.10 -8.83
C ALA A 32 -8.81 9.93 -9.06
N LYS A 33 -7.64 9.91 -8.40
CA LYS A 33 -6.70 8.78 -8.47
C LYS A 33 -7.31 7.50 -7.91
N PHE A 34 -8.01 7.56 -6.78
CA PHE A 34 -8.70 6.41 -6.20
C PHE A 34 -9.81 5.86 -7.11
N GLU A 35 -10.61 6.74 -7.73
CA GLU A 35 -11.76 6.36 -8.55
C GLU A 35 -11.37 5.83 -9.95
N SER A 36 -10.32 6.39 -10.55
CA SER A 36 -9.92 6.09 -11.93
C SER A 36 -8.86 5.00 -12.08
N ASP A 37 -8.01 4.80 -11.08
CA ASP A 37 -6.90 3.85 -11.17
C ASP A 37 -7.40 2.40 -11.17
N GLU A 38 -6.93 1.60 -12.12
CA GLU A 38 -7.38 0.22 -12.30
C GLU A 38 -7.05 -0.66 -11.08
N LEU A 39 -5.94 -0.41 -10.39
CA LEU A 39 -5.55 -1.16 -9.19
C LEU A 39 -6.51 -0.87 -8.04
N PHE A 40 -6.77 0.41 -7.75
CA PHE A 40 -7.71 0.79 -6.69
C PHE A 40 -9.13 0.29 -7.01
N ARG A 41 -9.54 0.36 -8.28
CA ARG A 41 -10.85 -0.16 -8.71
C ARG A 41 -10.98 -1.68 -8.58
N LYS A 42 -9.90 -2.44 -8.76
CA LYS A 42 -9.90 -3.89 -8.53
C LYS A 42 -9.96 -4.24 -7.04
N LEU A 43 -9.25 -3.49 -6.20
CA LEU A 43 -9.15 -3.72 -4.76
C LEU A 43 -10.31 -3.13 -3.94
N SER A 44 -11.16 -2.30 -4.54
CA SER A 44 -12.31 -1.68 -3.86
C SER A 44 -13.46 -2.65 -3.57
N ARG A 45 -13.45 -3.84 -4.18
CA ARG A 45 -14.45 -4.89 -3.98
C ARG A 45 -13.96 -5.91 -2.97
N GLU A 46 -14.91 -6.56 -2.29
CA GLU A 46 -14.59 -7.69 -1.41
C GLU A 46 -13.83 -8.77 -2.20
N SER A 47 -12.71 -9.20 -1.63
CA SER A 47 -11.80 -10.17 -2.24
C SER A 47 -11.07 -10.95 -1.15
N GLU A 48 -10.55 -12.12 -1.51
CA GLU A 48 -9.81 -12.95 -0.57
C GLU A 48 -8.54 -12.24 -0.07
N VAL A 49 -8.35 -12.22 1.25
CA VAL A 49 -7.12 -11.75 1.90
C VAL A 49 -6.51 -12.85 2.75
N ARG A 50 -5.18 -12.93 2.78
CA ARG A 50 -4.44 -13.94 3.54
C ARG A 50 -3.34 -13.30 4.36
N TYR A 51 -3.18 -13.75 5.60
CA TYR A 51 -2.08 -13.30 6.45
C TYR A 51 -0.73 -13.80 5.91
N THR A 52 0.16 -12.87 5.57
CA THR A 52 1.48 -13.14 4.95
C THR A 52 2.66 -13.04 5.92
N GLY A 53 2.42 -12.72 7.20
CA GLY A 53 3.48 -12.65 8.22
C GLY A 53 4.03 -14.02 8.62
N HIS A 54 5.31 -14.03 9.00
CA HIS A 54 6.01 -15.18 9.58
C HIS A 54 5.87 -16.49 8.78
N ARG A 55 5.92 -16.43 7.44
CA ARG A 55 5.71 -17.62 6.57
C ARG A 55 6.74 -18.74 6.79
N ASP A 56 7.90 -18.39 7.34
CA ASP A 56 8.98 -19.28 7.75
C ASP A 56 8.68 -20.07 9.03
N ARG A 57 7.59 -19.74 9.75
CA ARG A 57 7.24 -20.31 11.06
C ARG A 57 6.10 -21.34 10.97
N PRO A 58 6.01 -22.25 11.97
CA PRO A 58 4.89 -23.19 12.07
C PRO A 58 3.52 -22.48 12.14
N ALA A 59 2.48 -23.14 11.63
CA ALA A 59 1.14 -22.54 11.53
C ALA A 59 0.58 -22.06 12.88
N GLU A 60 0.80 -22.81 13.97
CA GLU A 60 0.32 -22.43 15.31
C GLU A 60 1.01 -21.17 15.83
N GLU A 61 2.33 -21.05 15.65
CA GLU A 61 3.06 -19.83 16.03
C GLU A 61 2.54 -18.62 15.24
N ARG A 62 2.28 -18.79 13.94
CA ARG A 62 1.72 -17.74 13.08
C ARG A 62 0.33 -17.28 13.54
N LYS A 63 -0.53 -18.22 13.96
CA LYS A 63 -1.86 -17.89 14.51
C LYS A 63 -1.76 -17.08 15.79
N LEU A 64 -0.86 -17.45 16.70
CA LEU A 64 -0.65 -16.73 17.95
C LEU A 64 -0.12 -15.31 17.71
N LYS A 65 0.87 -15.16 16.82
CA LYS A 65 1.42 -13.85 16.43
C LYS A 65 0.40 -12.96 15.74
N PHE A 66 -0.41 -13.51 14.84
CA PHE A 66 -1.50 -12.79 14.20
C PHE A 66 -2.50 -12.26 15.25
N LYS A 67 -2.95 -13.11 16.18
CA LYS A 67 -3.87 -12.70 17.25
C LYS A 67 -3.28 -11.61 18.14
N ALA A 68 -1.98 -11.68 18.46
CA ALA A 68 -1.30 -10.64 19.23
C ALA A 68 -1.25 -9.31 18.46
N ALA A 69 -0.86 -9.35 17.18
CA ALA A 69 -0.79 -8.16 16.33
C ALA A 69 -2.15 -7.47 16.14
N CYS A 70 -3.26 -8.23 16.07
CA CYS A 70 -4.61 -7.66 16.06
C CYS A 70 -4.96 -6.96 17.38
N ARG A 71 -4.50 -7.46 18.53
CA ARG A 71 -4.70 -6.78 19.82
C ARG A 71 -3.88 -5.51 19.94
N GLU A 72 -2.72 -5.48 19.31
CA GLU A 72 -1.81 -4.32 19.26
C GLU A 72 -2.22 -3.28 18.21
N GLY A 73 -3.10 -3.65 17.27
CA GLY A 73 -3.60 -2.75 16.21
C GLY A 73 -2.68 -2.62 15.00
N TYR A 74 -1.72 -3.53 14.82
CA TYR A 74 -0.84 -3.54 13.65
C TYR A 74 -1.44 -4.28 12.44
N VAL A 75 -2.44 -5.13 12.68
CA VAL A 75 -3.08 -6.01 11.69
C VAL A 75 -4.59 -5.95 11.86
#